data_AF-A0A494J1J4-F1
#
_entry.id   AF-A0A494J1J4-F1
#
_cell.length_a   1.000
_cell.length_b   1.000
_cell.length_c   1.000
_cell.angle_alpha   90.00
_cell.angle_beta   90.00
_cell.angle_gamma   90.00
#
_symmetry.space_group_name_H-M   'P 1'
#
loop_
_entity.id
_entity.type
_entity.pdbx_description
1 polymer ?
#
loop_
_entity_poly.entity_id
_entity_poly.type
_entity_poly.pdbx_seq_one_letter_code
_entity_poly.pdbx_strand_id
1 'polypeptide(L)'
;MYENFNQNNERQENVFHSKIGKISRIIEFNLPNITTSYALVETRIRKVISNSGVSYFYQIEKQGEYSNNLASIEYSELKEVIDAIDFFKSNLDKDKLSTVDYIENKFSTTDGFQIGNYIKDNNVNWFINLDNGSDGSLFFSDISYVYNALINAKNRIEELKG
;
A
#
# COMPACT_ATOMS: atom_id res chain seq x y z
N MET A 1 -68.26 23.99 24.46
CA MET A 1 -67.76 22.74 25.07
C MET A 1 -67.42 21.81 23.92
N TYR A 2 -66.10 21.70 23.63
CA TYR A 2 -65.33 20.86 22.67
C TYR A 2 -65.62 20.97 21.15
N GLU A 3 -64.84 21.75 20.37
CA GLU A 3 -63.45 21.55 19.80
C GLU A 3 -63.48 20.79 18.45
N ASN A 4 -63.61 21.50 17.31
CA ASN A 4 -62.58 21.97 16.37
C ASN A 4 -61.62 20.91 15.81
N PHE A 5 -61.91 20.49 14.58
CA PHE A 5 -60.98 19.80 13.67
C PHE A 5 -59.82 20.73 13.29
N ASN A 6 -58.61 20.42 13.74
CA ASN A 6 -57.38 20.92 13.13
C ASN A 6 -56.62 19.75 12.51
N GLN A 7 -56.78 19.61 11.19
CA GLN A 7 -55.82 18.91 10.35
C GLN A 7 -54.55 19.77 10.29
N ASN A 8 -53.60 19.53 11.18
CA ASN A 8 -52.24 20.01 10.98
C ASN A 8 -51.36 18.87 10.47
N ASN A 9 -51.14 18.97 9.16
CA ASN A 9 -49.92 18.64 8.44
C ASN A 9 -48.72 18.37 9.35
N GLU A 10 -48.26 17.13 9.32
CA GLU A 10 -46.84 16.81 9.24
C GLU A 10 -46.79 15.41 8.62
N ARG A 11 -46.88 15.37 7.28
CA ARG A 11 -46.25 14.28 6.55
C ARG A 11 -44.82 14.29 7.06
N GLN A 12 -44.40 13.24 7.74
CA GLN A 12 -42.99 12.93 7.92
C GLN A 12 -42.41 13.04 6.52
N GLU A 13 -41.77 14.17 6.23
CA GLU A 13 -41.01 14.33 5.01
C GLU A 13 -40.01 13.18 5.08
N ASN A 14 -40.24 12.18 4.25
CA ASN A 14 -39.24 11.21 3.90
C ASN A 14 -38.05 12.05 3.45
N VAL A 15 -37.11 12.28 4.38
CA VAL A 15 -35.80 12.80 4.05
C VAL A 15 -35.13 11.67 3.30
N PHE A 16 -35.45 11.58 2.00
CA PHE A 16 -34.77 10.74 1.04
C PHE A 16 -33.35 11.30 0.90
N HIS A 17 -32.49 10.97 1.87
CA HIS A 17 -31.05 11.00 1.65
C HIS A 17 -30.70 9.81 0.74
N SER A 18 -31.11 9.89 -0.53
CA SER A 18 -30.47 9.07 -1.55
C SER A 18 -29.03 9.57 -1.65
N LYS A 19 -28.10 8.87 -0.99
CA LYS A 19 -26.67 9.03 -1.25
C LYS A 19 -26.50 8.64 -2.71
N ILE A 20 -26.39 9.65 -3.58
CA ILE A 20 -26.02 9.49 -4.99
C ILE A 20 -24.80 8.57 -5.02
N GLY A 21 -24.88 7.47 -5.78
CA GLY A 21 -23.78 6.51 -5.90
C GLY A 21 -22.50 7.19 -6.36
N LYS A 22 -21.34 6.71 -5.90
CA LYS A 22 -20.04 7.21 -6.38
C LYS A 22 -19.70 6.52 -7.69
N ILE A 23 -19.46 7.28 -8.75
CA ILE A 23 -18.91 6.76 -10.01
C ILE A 23 -17.38 6.77 -9.89
N SER A 24 -16.76 5.64 -10.19
CA SER A 24 -15.30 5.52 -10.29
C SER A 24 -14.90 4.70 -11.50
N ARG A 25 -13.79 5.09 -12.15
CA ARG A 25 -13.12 4.34 -13.21
C ARG A 25 -11.75 3.91 -12.72
N ILE A 26 -11.43 2.63 -12.91
CA ILE A 26 -10.13 2.03 -12.59
C ILE A 26 -9.41 1.74 -13.91
N ILE A 27 -8.12 2.08 -13.98
CA ILE A 27 -7.23 1.77 -15.10
C ILE A 27 -5.97 1.13 -14.51
N GLU A 28 -5.54 0.01 -15.08
CA GLU A 28 -4.35 -0.72 -14.63
C GLU A 28 -3.24 -0.68 -15.68
N PHE A 29 -2.02 -0.49 -15.21
CA PHE A 29 -0.80 -0.52 -16.03
C PHE A 29 0.15 -1.54 -15.44
N ASN A 30 0.33 -2.68 -16.12
CA ASN A 30 1.25 -3.71 -15.67
C ASN A 30 2.69 -3.19 -15.69
N LEU A 31 3.46 -3.60 -14.68
CA LEU A 31 4.89 -3.35 -14.55
C LEU A 31 5.64 -4.68 -14.54
N PRO A 32 6.98 -4.66 -14.73
CA PRO A 32 7.77 -5.88 -14.58
C PRO A 32 7.55 -6.54 -13.21
N ASN A 33 7.51 -7.86 -13.20
CA ASN A 33 7.38 -8.64 -11.97
C ASN A 33 8.65 -8.52 -11.13
N ILE A 34 8.49 -8.60 -9.80
CA ILE A 34 9.62 -8.75 -8.88
C ILE A 34 9.89 -10.25 -8.76
N THR A 35 11.04 -10.69 -9.28
CA THR A 35 11.48 -12.07 -9.12
C THR A 35 12.08 -12.26 -7.74
N THR A 36 11.46 -13.13 -6.93
CA THR A 36 12.05 -13.60 -5.68
C THR A 36 12.40 -15.08 -5.80
N SER A 37 13.26 -15.59 -4.92
CA SER A 37 13.66 -17.00 -4.94
C SER A 37 12.51 -17.98 -4.70
N TYR A 38 11.38 -17.53 -4.13
CA TYR A 38 10.31 -18.41 -3.65
C TYR A 38 8.92 -18.04 -4.18
N ALA A 39 8.76 -16.88 -4.82
CA ALA A 39 7.48 -16.42 -5.32
C ALA A 39 7.63 -15.50 -6.55
N LEU A 40 6.68 -15.61 -7.47
CA LEU A 40 6.45 -14.60 -8.48
C LEU A 40 5.59 -13.49 -7.84
N VAL A 41 6.10 -12.27 -7.85
CA VAL A 41 5.41 -11.11 -7.32
C VAL A 41 5.04 -10.20 -8.48
N GLU A 42 3.74 -10.07 -8.74
CA GLU A 42 3.22 -9.24 -9.81
C GLU A 42 3.11 -7.80 -9.35
N THR A 43 3.39 -6.85 -10.26
CA THR A 43 3.32 -5.44 -9.92
C THR A 43 2.60 -4.63 -11.00
N ARG A 44 1.85 -3.61 -10.56
CA ARG A 44 1.09 -2.74 -11.46
C ARG A 44 0.86 -1.37 -10.86
N ILE A 45 0.55 -0.40 -11.70
CA ILE A 45 0.01 0.90 -11.28
C ILE A 45 -1.49 0.87 -11.48
N ARG A 46 -2.23 1.22 -10.43
CA ARG A 46 -3.68 1.43 -10.48
C ARG A 46 -3.97 2.94 -10.46
N LYS A 47 -4.61 3.43 -11.50
CA LYS A 47 -5.17 4.79 -11.57
C LYS A 47 -6.66 4.73 -11.25
N VAL A 48 -7.09 5.48 -10.24
CA VAL A 48 -8.50 5.62 -9.86
C VAL A 48 -8.97 7.01 -10.20
N ILE A 49 -9.98 7.12 -11.05
CA ILE A 49 -10.63 8.37 -11.42
C ILE A 49 -12.01 8.37 -10.79
N SER A 50 -12.31 9.40 -9.99
CA SER A 50 -13.55 9.53 -9.24
C SER A 50 -14.01 10.99 -9.22
N ASN A 51 -15.18 11.24 -8.64
CA ASN A 51 -15.66 12.62 -8.43
C ASN A 51 -14.71 13.46 -7.54
N SER A 52 -13.91 12.81 -6.69
CA SER A 52 -12.90 13.45 -5.85
C SER A 52 -11.55 13.68 -6.55
N GLY A 53 -11.41 13.28 -7.82
CA GLY A 53 -10.20 13.47 -8.61
C GLY A 53 -9.52 12.16 -9.00
N VAL A 54 -8.22 12.27 -9.28
CA VAL A 54 -7.38 11.19 -9.78
C VAL A 54 -6.35 10.79 -8.73
N SER A 55 -6.33 9.51 -8.39
CA SER A 55 -5.34 8.91 -7.48
C SER A 55 -4.57 7.81 -8.17
N TYR A 56 -3.33 7.60 -7.75
CA TYR A 56 -2.44 6.57 -8.29
C TYR A 56 -1.93 5.71 -7.15
N PHE A 57 -1.92 4.40 -7.38
CA PHE A 57 -1.45 3.41 -6.41
C PHE A 57 -0.46 2.48 -7.09
N TYR A 58 0.62 2.16 -6.40
CA TYR A 58 1.48 1.05 -6.76
C TYR A 58 1.01 -0.21 -6.05
N GLN A 59 0.79 -1.28 -6.81
CA GLN A 59 0.28 -2.54 -6.30
C GLN A 59 1.33 -3.63 -6.43
N ILE A 60 1.45 -4.40 -5.35
CA ILE A 60 2.35 -5.56 -5.25
C ILE A 60 1.48 -6.75 -4.84
N GLU A 61 1.43 -7.77 -5.70
CA GLU A 61 0.62 -8.96 -5.49
C GLU A 61 1.50 -10.20 -5.41
N LYS A 62 1.43 -10.90 -4.28
CA LYS A 62 2.00 -12.25 -4.12
C LYS A 62 0.90 -13.26 -4.37
N GLN A 63 1.06 -14.08 -5.39
CA GLN A 63 0.18 -15.21 -5.66
C GLN A 63 0.41 -16.29 -4.59
N GLY A 64 -0.67 -16.77 -3.97
CA GLY A 64 -0.63 -17.86 -2.99
C GLY A 64 -1.43 -19.07 -3.47
N GLU A 65 -1.27 -20.22 -2.79
CA GLU A 65 -1.99 -21.46 -3.14
C GLU A 65 -3.51 -21.33 -2.89
N TYR A 66 -3.90 -20.59 -1.84
CA TYR A 66 -5.29 -20.45 -1.40
C TYR A 66 -5.84 -19.02 -1.53
N SER A 67 -4.96 -18.01 -1.48
CA SER A 67 -5.33 -16.60 -1.58
C SER A 67 -4.15 -15.74 -2.02
N ASN A 68 -4.45 -14.66 -2.73
CA ASN A 68 -3.45 -13.67 -3.09
C ASN A 68 -3.36 -12.59 -2.02
N ASN A 69 -2.14 -12.14 -1.75
CA ASN A 69 -1.88 -11.03 -0.85
C ASN A 69 -1.54 -9.81 -1.69
N LEU A 70 -2.22 -8.69 -1.46
CA LEU A 70 -2.14 -7.49 -2.30
C LEU A 70 -1.90 -6.26 -1.42
N ALA A 71 -0.75 -5.62 -1.59
CA ALA A 71 -0.52 -4.28 -1.10
C ALA A 71 -0.97 -3.24 -2.13
N SER A 72 -1.54 -2.12 -1.68
CA SER A 72 -1.91 -0.98 -2.55
C SER A 72 -1.40 0.33 -1.97
N ILE A 73 -0.18 0.70 -2.35
CA ILE A 73 0.54 1.85 -1.79
C ILE A 73 0.16 3.11 -2.56
N GLU A 74 -0.38 4.12 -1.90
CA GLU A 74 -0.73 5.40 -2.54
C GLU A 74 0.53 6.16 -2.97
N TYR A 75 0.46 6.99 -4.03
CA TYR A 75 1.65 7.63 -4.60
C TYR A 75 2.46 8.50 -3.61
N SER A 76 1.82 9.15 -2.64
CA SER A 76 2.53 9.89 -1.59
C SER A 76 3.25 8.93 -0.63
N GLU A 77 2.56 7.88 -0.17
CA GLU A 77 3.17 6.83 0.67
C GLU A 77 4.31 6.10 -0.07
N LEU A 78 4.22 5.91 -1.39
CA LEU A 78 5.28 5.30 -2.20
C LEU A 78 6.60 6.06 -2.09
N LYS A 79 6.55 7.39 -2.01
CA LYS A 79 7.76 8.21 -1.82
C LYS A 79 8.34 8.01 -0.43
N GLU A 80 7.49 7.98 0.58
CA GLU A 80 7.90 7.74 1.97
C GLU A 80 8.51 6.34 2.13
N VAL A 81 7.97 5.33 1.45
CA VAL A 81 8.54 3.98 1.39
C VAL A 81 9.94 3.99 0.79
N ILE A 82 10.16 4.73 -0.31
CA ILE A 82 11.49 4.88 -0.93
C ILE A 82 12.46 5.57 0.03
N ASP A 83 12.05 6.68 0.64
CA ASP A 83 12.86 7.45 1.59
C ASP A 83 13.23 6.60 2.82
N ALA A 84 12.31 5.75 3.30
CA ALA A 84 12.57 4.83 4.38
C ALA A 84 13.64 3.78 4.02
N ILE A 85 13.59 3.21 2.81
CA ILE A 85 14.63 2.27 2.35
C ILE A 85 15.99 2.95 2.30
N ASP A 86 16.06 4.19 1.81
CA ASP A 86 17.33 4.93 1.73
C ASP A 86 17.86 5.30 3.11
N PHE A 87 16.98 5.68 4.04
CA PHE A 87 17.33 5.84 5.45
C PHE A 87 17.91 4.54 6.03
N PHE A 88 17.26 3.40 5.82
CA PHE A 88 17.74 2.11 6.30
C PHE A 88 19.11 1.74 5.69
N LYS A 89 19.28 1.89 4.38
CA LYS A 89 20.55 1.65 3.69
C LYS A 89 21.69 2.49 4.27
N SER A 90 21.43 3.77 4.55
CA SER A 90 22.44 4.69 5.10
C SER A 90 22.91 4.32 6.52
N ASN A 91 22.10 3.57 7.27
CA ASN A 91 22.43 3.14 8.64
C ASN A 91 22.97 1.70 8.72
N LEU A 92 22.90 0.91 7.63
CA LEU A 92 23.27 -0.52 7.65
C LEU A 92 24.66 -0.80 8.22
N ASP A 93 25.67 -0.02 7.84
CA ASP A 93 27.05 -0.28 8.27
C ASP A 93 27.21 -0.03 9.77
N LYS A 94 26.51 0.97 10.31
CA LYS A 94 26.46 1.22 11.74
C LYS A 94 25.74 0.07 12.46
N ASP A 95 24.62 -0.39 11.91
CA ASP A 95 23.82 -1.44 12.52
C ASP A 95 24.58 -2.79 12.56
N LYS A 96 25.33 -3.12 11.49
CA LYS A 96 26.20 -4.31 11.44
C LYS A 96 27.33 -4.32 12.48
N LEU A 97 27.82 -3.15 12.87
CA LEU A 97 28.89 -3.01 13.86
C LEU A 97 28.37 -3.08 15.30
N SER A 98 27.06 -3.15 15.50
CA SER A 98 26.46 -3.25 16.82
C SER A 98 26.76 -4.61 17.47
N THR A 99 26.90 -4.61 18.80
CA THR A 99 27.15 -5.82 19.60
C THR A 99 25.86 -6.50 20.09
N VAL A 100 24.71 -6.11 19.54
CA VAL A 100 23.39 -6.63 19.95
C VAL A 100 23.00 -7.85 19.12
N ASP A 101 22.22 -8.75 19.70
CA ASP A 101 21.81 -10.00 19.06
C ASP A 101 20.82 -9.81 17.90
N TYR A 102 20.06 -8.70 17.92
CA TYR A 102 19.03 -8.40 16.94
C TYR A 102 18.80 -6.90 16.78
N ILE A 103 18.70 -6.43 15.54
CA ILE A 103 18.22 -5.09 15.18
C ILE A 103 17.13 -5.27 14.12
N GLU A 104 16.02 -4.54 14.24
CA GLU A 104 15.00 -4.44 13.20
C GLU A 104 14.70 -2.98 12.90
N ASN A 105 14.79 -2.64 11.62
CA ASN A 105 14.39 -1.37 11.06
C ASN A 105 13.11 -1.61 10.25
N LYS A 106 12.04 -0.86 10.53
CA LYS A 106 10.74 -1.05 9.87
C LYS A 106 10.03 0.28 9.61
N PHE A 107 9.48 0.39 8.41
CA PHE A 107 8.49 1.39 8.03
C PHE A 107 7.13 0.72 7.85
N SER A 108 6.06 1.41 8.20
CA SER A 108 4.69 0.88 8.07
C SER A 108 3.75 1.98 7.62
N THR A 109 2.92 1.69 6.62
CA THR A 109 1.84 2.56 6.17
C THR A 109 0.59 2.37 7.02
N THR A 110 -0.39 3.25 6.84
CA THR A 110 -1.64 3.20 7.62
C THR A 110 -2.52 1.98 7.30
N ASP A 111 -2.40 1.42 6.10
CA ASP A 111 -3.14 0.25 5.63
C ASP A 111 -2.44 -1.09 5.91
N GLY A 112 -1.27 -1.05 6.55
CA GLY A 112 -0.57 -2.24 7.05
C GLY A 112 0.52 -2.79 6.12
N PHE A 113 0.84 -2.13 5.01
CA PHE A 113 2.06 -2.45 4.26
C PHE A 113 3.28 -2.14 5.12
N GLN A 114 4.23 -3.07 5.13
CA GLN A 114 5.49 -2.91 5.88
C GLN A 114 6.68 -3.24 5.00
N ILE A 115 7.77 -2.51 5.21
CA ILE A 115 9.08 -2.81 4.63
C ILE A 115 10.17 -2.56 5.66
N GLY A 116 11.19 -3.40 5.66
CA GLY A 116 12.25 -3.27 6.63
C GLY A 116 13.40 -4.21 6.40
N ASN A 117 14.35 -4.15 7.33
CA ASN A 117 15.40 -5.14 7.48
C ASN A 117 15.54 -5.54 8.94
N TYR A 118 16.11 -6.72 9.14
CA TYR A 118 16.66 -7.12 10.41
C TYR A 118 18.07 -7.65 10.25
N ILE A 119 18.87 -7.47 11.29
CA ILE A 119 20.22 -7.99 11.39
C ILE A 119 20.23 -9.04 12.49
N LYS A 120 20.64 -10.25 12.12
CA LYS A 120 20.83 -11.37 13.03
C LYS A 120 22.06 -12.16 12.61
N ASP A 121 22.92 -12.52 13.56
CA ASP A 121 24.16 -13.25 13.28
C ASP A 121 25.03 -12.56 12.19
N ASN A 122 25.07 -11.22 12.23
CA ASN A 122 25.74 -10.35 11.25
C ASN A 122 25.21 -10.45 9.80
N ASN A 123 24.05 -11.09 9.59
CA ASN A 123 23.38 -11.18 8.30
C ASN A 123 22.25 -10.16 8.22
N VAL A 124 22.29 -9.32 7.19
CA VAL A 124 21.18 -8.40 6.86
C VAL A 124 20.14 -9.17 6.05
N ASN A 125 18.92 -9.17 6.56
CA ASN A 125 17.77 -9.79 5.91
C ASN A 125 16.71 -8.72 5.72
N TRP A 126 16.16 -8.61 4.53
CA TRP A 126 15.10 -7.66 4.26
C TRP A 126 13.75 -8.35 4.13
N PHE A 127 12.70 -7.61 4.41
CA PHE A 127 11.34 -8.12 4.33
C PHE A 127 10.35 -7.06 3.81
N ILE A 128 9.25 -7.56 3.25
CA ILE A 128 8.01 -6.83 2.98
C ILE A 128 6.87 -7.65 3.59
N ASN A 129 5.92 -6.97 4.22
CA ASN A 129 4.61 -7.55 4.52
C ASN A 129 3.57 -6.78 3.69
N LEU A 130 2.86 -7.51 2.82
CA LEU A 130 1.89 -6.90 1.90
C LEU A 130 0.59 -6.48 2.59
N ASP A 131 0.23 -7.15 3.67
CA ASP A 131 -0.90 -6.86 4.53
C ASP A 131 -0.65 -7.44 5.95
N ASN A 132 -1.66 -7.37 6.82
CA ASN A 132 -1.63 -7.98 8.15
C ASN A 132 -1.93 -9.50 8.15
N GLY A 133 -1.92 -10.16 6.99
CA GLY A 133 -2.18 -11.59 6.82
C GLY A 133 -0.94 -12.46 7.06
N SER A 134 -1.15 -13.73 7.42
CA SER A 134 -0.08 -14.67 7.78
C SER A 134 0.78 -15.14 6.61
N ASP A 135 0.39 -14.87 5.35
CA ASP A 135 1.11 -15.28 4.14
C ASP A 135 1.52 -14.08 3.25
N GLY A 136 1.38 -12.85 3.75
CA GLY A 136 1.75 -11.63 3.05
C GLY A 136 3.25 -11.31 3.06
N SER A 137 4.06 -12.10 3.77
CA SER A 137 5.49 -11.84 3.93
C SER A 137 6.33 -12.30 2.73
N LEU A 138 7.27 -11.45 2.34
CA LEU A 138 8.31 -11.68 1.35
C LEU A 138 9.67 -11.37 1.97
N PHE A 139 10.66 -12.23 1.75
CA PHE A 139 12.02 -12.06 2.26
C PHE A 139 13.02 -12.02 1.12
N PHE A 140 14.06 -11.19 1.28
CA PHE A 140 15.07 -10.99 0.25
C PHE A 140 16.42 -10.61 0.88
N SER A 141 17.51 -11.08 0.27
CA SER A 141 18.87 -10.72 0.66
C SER A 141 19.35 -9.43 -0.02
N ASP A 142 18.80 -9.13 -1.20
CA ASP A 142 19.12 -7.94 -1.98
C ASP A 142 17.86 -7.08 -2.19
N ILE A 143 17.79 -5.96 -1.46
CA ILE A 143 16.72 -4.96 -1.57
C ILE A 143 16.71 -4.25 -2.93
N SER A 144 17.78 -4.33 -3.73
CA SER A 144 17.92 -3.58 -4.98
C SER A 144 16.79 -3.90 -5.98
N TYR A 145 16.33 -5.15 -6.04
CA TYR A 145 15.21 -5.54 -6.92
C TYR A 145 13.91 -4.83 -6.57
N VAL A 146 13.56 -4.80 -5.27
CA VAL A 146 12.38 -4.10 -4.76
C VAL A 146 12.54 -2.59 -4.92
N TYR A 147 13.70 -2.06 -4.53
CA TYR A 147 13.97 -0.62 -4.61
C TYR A 147 13.87 -0.10 -6.04
N ASN A 148 14.45 -0.82 -7.01
CA ASN A 148 14.34 -0.45 -8.42
C ASN A 148 12.89 -0.54 -8.92
N ALA A 149 12.12 -1.54 -8.47
CA ALA A 149 10.70 -1.65 -8.82
C ALA A 149 9.87 -0.45 -8.28
N LEU A 150 10.12 -0.03 -7.05
CA LEU A 150 9.48 1.15 -6.45
C LEU A 150 9.85 2.44 -7.18
N ILE A 151 11.13 2.63 -7.52
CA ILE A 151 11.59 3.79 -8.31
C ILE A 151 10.96 3.80 -9.69
N ASN A 152 10.92 2.65 -10.38
CA ASN A 152 10.28 2.53 -11.69
C ASN A 152 8.78 2.85 -11.60
N ALA A 153 8.08 2.38 -10.57
CA ALA A 153 6.68 2.70 -10.34
C ALA A 153 6.47 4.20 -10.09
N LYS A 154 7.29 4.82 -9.24
CA LYS A 154 7.25 6.26 -8.96
C LYS A 154 7.41 7.07 -10.24
N ASN A 155 8.47 6.79 -11.02
CA ASN A 155 8.76 7.48 -12.28
C ASN A 155 7.62 7.29 -13.28
N ARG A 156 7.08 6.08 -13.38
CA ARG A 156 5.96 5.79 -14.28
C ARG A 156 4.67 6.51 -13.87
N ILE A 157 4.40 6.65 -12.56
CA ILE A 157 3.27 7.46 -12.08
C ILE A 157 3.50 8.95 -12.43
N GLU A 158 4.72 9.45 -12.29
CA GLU A 158 5.08 10.83 -12.66
C GLU A 158 4.83 11.10 -14.16
N GLU A 159 5.28 10.20 -15.04
CA GLU A 159 4.96 10.25 -16.48
C GLU A 159 3.44 10.25 -16.74
N LEU A 160 2.68 9.43 -16.01
CA LEU A 160 1.22 9.33 -16.17
C LEU A 160 0.45 10.54 -15.62
N LYS A 161 1.09 11.38 -14.80
CA LYS A 161 0.51 12.61 -14.26
C LYS A 161 0.70 13.79 -15.21
N GLY A 162 1.72 13.74 -16.07
CA GLY A 162 2.08 14.81 -17.00
C GLY A 162 3.09 15.77 -16.41
#